data_AF-A0A0B1TS41-F1
#
_entry.id   AF-A0A0B1TS41-F1
#
_cell.length_a   1.000
_cell.length_b   1.000
_cell.length_c   1.000
_cell.angle_alpha   90.00
_cell.angle_beta   90.00
_cell.angle_gamma   90.00
#
_symmetry.space_group_name_H-M   'P 1'
#
loop_
_entity.id
_entity.type
_entity.pdbx_description
1 polymer ?
#
loop_
_entity_poly.entity_id
_entity_poly.type
_entity_poly.pdbx_seq_one_letter_code
_entity_poly.pdbx_strand_id
1 'polypeptide(L)'
;MTTIFLRAQNSEFVLGKDKRDPEGLPSITKEEFDNQVKTYCLYYLGLGVAMFITSYVQIACFESFAEKISHKLRQIYLKAILRQEIAWFDDQQTGNLTARLTDDLERVREGLGDKLSLFIQMVSAFVAGFGVGFAYSWSMTLVMMVVAPFIVYSANWMSRIIATR
;
A
#
# COMPACT_ATOMS: atom_id res chain seq x y z
N MET A 1 21.69 8.06 -1.22
CA MET A 1 21.36 9.47 -0.91
C MET A 1 22.11 9.96 0.34
N THR A 2 21.99 9.29 1.50
CA THR A 2 22.68 9.67 2.74
C THR A 2 24.21 9.73 2.60
N THR A 3 24.82 8.79 1.87
CA THR A 3 26.27 8.80 1.61
C THR A 3 26.73 10.00 0.77
N ILE A 4 25.86 10.57 -0.07
CA ILE A 4 26.18 11.70 -0.95
C ILE A 4 26.13 13.00 -0.16
N PHE A 5 25.14 13.18 0.72
CA PHE A 5 25.07 14.34 1.61
C PHE A 5 26.21 14.34 2.64
N LEU A 6 26.57 13.17 3.18
CA LEU A 6 27.73 13.05 4.07
C LEU A 6 29.04 13.36 3.34
N ARG A 7 29.22 12.88 2.10
CA ARG A 7 30.38 13.23 1.26
C ARG A 7 30.39 14.69 0.83
N ALA A 8 29.23 15.30 0.59
CA ALA A 8 29.10 16.71 0.23
C ALA A 8 29.42 17.64 1.41
N GLN A 9 28.98 17.28 2.63
CA GLN A 9 29.38 17.97 3.86
C GLN A 9 30.90 17.88 4.11
N ASN A 10 31.51 16.75 3.76
CA ASN A 10 32.95 16.55 3.88
C ASN A 10 33.76 17.04 2.65
N SER A 11 33.11 17.71 1.69
CA SER A 11 33.78 18.18 0.47
C SER A 11 34.34 19.59 0.64
N GLU A 12 35.40 19.89 -0.12
CA GLU A 12 36.15 21.15 -0.08
C GLU A 12 35.25 22.39 -0.26
N PHE A 13 34.10 22.23 -0.92
CA PHE A 13 33.11 23.27 -1.14
C PHE A 13 32.46 23.83 0.14
N VAL A 14 32.31 23.01 1.19
CA VAL A 14 31.66 23.42 2.45
C VAL A 14 32.70 23.68 3.55
N LEU A 15 33.79 22.91 3.58
CA LEU A 15 34.83 23.02 4.61
C LEU A 15 35.93 24.06 4.32
N GLY A 16 36.05 24.55 3.08
CA GLY A 16 36.92 25.68 2.73
C GLY A 16 38.41 25.50 3.04
N LYS A 17 38.87 24.27 3.29
CA LYS A 17 40.29 23.94 3.51
C LYS A 17 40.61 22.53 3.03
N ASP A 18 41.62 22.43 2.16
CA ASP A 18 42.31 21.21 1.76
C ASP A 18 42.95 20.55 2.99
N LYS A 19 42.16 19.75 3.72
CA LYS A 19 42.70 18.73 4.62
C LYS A 19 42.49 17.39 3.94
N ARG A 20 43.51 16.96 3.19
CA ARG A 20 43.66 15.58 2.75
C ARG A 20 43.85 14.72 3.99
N ASP A 21 42.75 14.24 4.56
CA ASP A 21 42.81 13.14 5.52
C ASP A 21 43.30 11.89 4.78
N PRO A 22 44.45 11.31 5.17
CA PRO A 22 45.06 10.18 4.45
C PRO A 22 44.21 8.89 4.48
N GLU A 23 43.14 8.84 5.29
CA GLU A 23 42.19 7.72 5.39
C GLU A 23 40.70 8.15 5.24
N GLY A 24 40.43 9.38 4.79
CA GLY A 24 39.06 9.93 4.67
C GLY A 24 38.53 9.91 3.23
N LEU A 25 37.24 9.60 3.07
CA LEU A 25 36.54 9.42 1.78
C LEU A 25 36.91 10.47 0.70
N PRO A 26 37.08 10.06 -0.58
CA PRO A 26 37.50 10.97 -1.67
C PRO A 26 36.52 12.13 -1.83
N SER A 27 37.08 13.35 -1.87
CA SER A 27 36.35 14.60 -2.06
C SER A 27 35.73 14.65 -3.46
N ILE A 28 34.44 14.96 -3.55
CA ILE A 28 33.71 15.04 -4.81
C ILE A 28 33.72 16.47 -5.35
N THR A 29 34.03 16.65 -6.63
CA THR A 29 33.94 17.93 -7.35
C THR A 29 32.47 18.36 -7.53
N LYS A 30 32.19 19.67 -7.54
CA LYS A 30 30.83 20.23 -7.71
C LYS A 30 30.07 19.67 -8.91
N GLU A 31 30.75 19.51 -10.05
CA GLU A 31 30.15 18.99 -11.29
C GLU A 31 29.70 17.54 -11.15
N GLU A 32 30.45 16.73 -10.40
CA GLU A 32 30.15 15.31 -10.20
C GLU A 32 29.02 15.10 -9.19
N PHE A 33 28.91 15.97 -8.19
CA PHE A 33 27.73 16.05 -7.31
C PHE A 33 26.47 16.44 -8.10
N ASP A 34 26.54 17.48 -8.93
CA ASP A 34 25.40 17.97 -9.71
C ASP A 34 24.89 16.91 -10.72
N ASN A 35 25.80 16.21 -11.39
CA ASN A 35 25.44 15.11 -12.29
C ASN A 35 24.77 13.92 -11.56
N GLN A 36 25.26 13.56 -10.37
CA GLN A 36 24.63 12.51 -9.57
C GLN A 36 23.24 12.94 -9.07
N VAL A 37 23.09 14.17 -8.56
CA VAL A 37 21.79 14.70 -8.13
C VAL A 37 20.79 14.73 -9.28
N LYS A 38 21.19 15.22 -10.45
CA LYS A 38 20.35 15.21 -11.67
C LYS A 38 19.88 13.79 -12.03
N THR A 39 20.78 12.82 -11.95
CA THR A 39 20.46 11.41 -12.22
C THR A 39 19.42 10.86 -11.23
N TYR A 40 19.59 11.10 -9.93
CA TYR A 40 18.60 10.67 -8.92
C TYR A 40 17.26 11.39 -9.08
N CYS A 41 17.25 12.70 -9.39
CA CYS A 41 16.02 13.44 -9.68
C CYS A 41 15.25 12.81 -10.84
N LEU A 42 15.96 12.40 -11.90
CA LEU A 42 15.35 11.75 -13.07
C LEU A 42 14.77 10.38 -12.72
N TYR A 43 15.44 9.59 -11.87
CA TYR A 43 14.89 8.34 -11.35
C TYR A 43 13.62 8.54 -10.51
N TYR A 44 13.58 9.52 -9.62
CA TYR A 44 12.38 9.82 -8.84
C TYR A 44 11.22 10.31 -9.71
N LEU A 45 11.51 11.10 -10.73
CA LEU A 45 10.50 11.54 -11.70
C LEU A 45 9.92 10.36 -12.47
N GLY A 46 10.77 9.44 -12.96
CA GLY A 46 10.33 8.21 -13.61
C GLY A 46 9.48 7.32 -12.70
N LEU A 47 9.89 7.15 -11.43
CA LEU A 47 9.12 6.41 -10.43
C LEU A 47 7.75 7.05 -10.15
N GLY A 48 7.68 8.39 -10.09
CA GLY A 48 6.42 9.10 -9.89
C GLY A 48 5.43 8.88 -11.03
N VAL A 49 5.90 8.97 -12.28
CA VAL A 49 5.06 8.70 -13.46
C VAL A 49 4.60 7.23 -13.49
N ALA A 50 5.50 6.29 -13.21
CA ALA A 50 5.16 4.87 -13.15
C ALA A 50 4.14 4.59 -12.05
N MET A 51 4.31 5.13 -10.85
CA MET A 51 3.39 4.97 -9.73
C MET A 51 2.00 5.50 -10.06
N PHE A 52 1.90 6.66 -10.72
CA PHE A 52 0.63 7.23 -11.14
C PHE A 52 -0.11 6.31 -12.11
N ILE A 53 0.57 5.84 -13.16
CA ILE A 53 -0.02 4.94 -14.17
C ILE A 53 -0.45 3.61 -13.53
N THR A 54 0.44 2.99 -12.75
CA THR A 54 0.16 1.70 -12.11
C THR A 54 -0.99 1.80 -11.11
N SER A 55 -1.03 2.86 -10.29
CA SER A 55 -2.12 3.07 -9.32
C SER A 55 -3.46 3.27 -10.03
N TYR A 56 -3.48 4.02 -11.14
CA TYR A 56 -4.70 4.23 -11.91
C TYR A 56 -5.22 2.90 -12.51
N VAL A 57 -4.33 2.14 -13.16
CA VAL A 57 -4.67 0.83 -13.75
C VAL A 57 -5.14 -0.15 -12.68
N GLN A 58 -4.48 -0.18 -11.52
CA GLN A 58 -4.86 -1.03 -10.40
C GLN A 58 -6.31 -0.74 -9.97
N ILE A 59 -6.63 0.51 -9.62
CA ILE A 59 -7.96 0.88 -9.14
C ILE A 59 -9.02 0.61 -10.22
N ALA A 60 -8.77 1.01 -11.47
CA ALA A 60 -9.71 0.80 -12.57
C ALA A 60 -10.00 -0.68 -12.84
N CYS A 61 -8.99 -1.55 -12.73
CA CYS A 61 -9.14 -2.99 -12.92
C CYS A 61 -9.98 -3.63 -11.81
N PHE A 62 -9.71 -3.30 -10.53
CA PHE A 62 -10.45 -3.84 -9.39
C PHE A 62 -11.92 -3.37 -9.37
N GLU A 63 -12.18 -2.09 -9.65
CA GLU A 63 -13.55 -1.56 -9.75
C GLU A 63 -14.33 -2.24 -10.89
N SER A 64 -13.72 -2.37 -12.06
CA SER A 64 -14.34 -3.06 -13.21
C SER A 64 -14.64 -4.54 -12.91
N PHE A 65 -13.76 -5.20 -12.14
CA PHE A 65 -13.93 -6.58 -11.72
C PHE A 65 -15.08 -6.72 -10.70
N ALA A 66 -15.13 -5.83 -9.70
CA ALA A 66 -16.18 -5.79 -8.70
C ALA A 66 -17.56 -5.58 -9.32
N GLU A 67 -17.68 -4.67 -10.30
CA GLU A 67 -18.93 -4.42 -11.01
C GLU A 67 -19.42 -5.64 -11.80
N LYS A 68 -18.53 -6.31 -12.55
CA LYS A 68 -18.86 -7.54 -13.29
C LYS A 68 -19.36 -8.64 -12.36
N ILE A 69 -18.73 -8.81 -11.20
CA ILE A 69 -19.12 -9.82 -10.22
C ILE A 69 -20.47 -9.49 -9.61
N SER A 70 -20.67 -8.25 -9.17
CA SER A 70 -21.95 -7.79 -8.62
C SER A 70 -23.10 -8.01 -9.62
N HIS A 71 -22.87 -7.68 -10.90
CA HIS A 71 -23.87 -7.88 -11.95
C HIS A 71 -24.19 -9.37 -12.17
N LYS A 72 -23.18 -10.25 -12.18
CA LYS A 72 -23.39 -11.70 -12.33
C LYS A 72 -24.12 -12.29 -11.12
N LEU A 73 -23.77 -11.84 -9.91
CA LEU A 73 -24.40 -12.28 -8.67
C LEU A 73 -25.89 -11.88 -8.64
N ARG A 74 -26.20 -10.64 -9.08
CA ARG A 74 -27.57 -10.17 -9.24
C ARG A 74 -28.39 -11.05 -10.21
N GLN A 75 -27.81 -11.42 -11.35
CA GLN A 75 -28.49 -12.29 -12.33
C GLN A 75 -28.76 -13.70 -11.77
N ILE A 76 -27.78 -14.31 -11.13
CA ILE A 76 -27.91 -15.65 -10.54
C ILE A 76 -28.97 -15.64 -9.44
N TYR A 77 -28.95 -14.62 -8.58
CA TYR A 77 -29.88 -14.52 -7.47
C TYR A 77 -31.31 -14.27 -7.94
N LEU A 78 -31.53 -13.36 -8.90
CA LEU A 78 -32.86 -13.15 -9.48
C LEU A 78 -33.38 -14.42 -10.17
N LYS A 79 -32.51 -15.15 -10.87
CA LYS A 79 -32.88 -16.44 -11.48
C LYS A 79 -33.26 -17.50 -10.44
N ALA A 80 -32.59 -17.51 -9.29
CA ALA A 80 -32.91 -18.40 -8.18
C ALA A 80 -34.25 -18.05 -7.54
N ILE A 81 -34.51 -16.77 -7.27
CA ILE A 81 -35.79 -16.29 -6.74
C ILE A 81 -36.95 -16.67 -7.66
N LEU A 82 -36.83 -16.45 -8.97
CA LEU A 82 -37.89 -16.77 -9.92
C LEU A 82 -38.23 -18.26 -10.03
N ARG A 83 -37.37 -19.15 -9.51
CA ARG A 83 -37.59 -20.60 -9.48
C ARG A 83 -38.15 -21.10 -8.15
N GLN A 84 -38.36 -20.21 -7.18
CA GLN A 84 -38.80 -20.56 -5.84
C GLN A 84 -40.32 -20.80 -5.79
N GLU A 85 -40.77 -21.67 -4.88
CA GLU A 85 -42.18 -22.03 -4.71
C GLU A 85 -43.03 -20.90 -4.09
N ILE A 86 -44.33 -20.83 -4.41
CA ILE A 86 -45.25 -19.81 -3.88
C ILE A 86 -45.31 -19.85 -2.34
N ALA A 87 -45.28 -21.04 -1.73
CA ALA A 87 -45.30 -21.18 -0.27
C ALA A 87 -44.12 -20.49 0.43
N TRP A 88 -42.97 -20.36 -0.24
CA TRP A 88 -41.83 -19.62 0.28
C TRP A 88 -42.06 -18.10 0.20
N PHE A 89 -42.75 -17.63 -0.83
CA PHE A 89 -43.11 -16.22 -0.97
C PHE A 89 -44.18 -15.76 0.04
N ASP A 90 -45.02 -16.69 0.53
CA ASP A 90 -46.01 -16.38 1.57
C ASP A 90 -45.39 -16.21 2.97
N ASP A 91 -44.28 -16.91 3.26
CA ASP A 91 -43.53 -16.78 4.52
C ASP A 91 -42.61 -15.55 4.53
N GLN A 92 -42.17 -15.09 3.35
CA GLN A 92 -41.21 -14.00 3.21
C GLN A 92 -41.88 -12.67 2.83
N GLN A 93 -41.66 -11.60 3.61
CA GLN A 93 -42.06 -10.24 3.20
C GLN A 93 -41.33 -9.80 1.90
N THR A 94 -42.03 -9.91 0.77
CA THR A 94 -41.53 -9.68 -0.59
C THR A 94 -40.86 -8.30 -0.80
N GLY A 95 -41.34 -7.26 -0.12
CA GLY A 95 -40.77 -5.90 -0.21
C GLY A 95 -39.39 -5.74 0.44
N ASN A 96 -39.06 -6.53 1.46
CA ASN A 96 -37.79 -6.46 2.19
C ASN A 96 -36.68 -7.23 1.47
N LEU A 97 -37.04 -8.28 0.73
CA LEU A 97 -36.09 -9.19 0.09
C LEU A 97 -35.25 -8.51 -1.00
N THR A 98 -35.88 -7.73 -1.89
CA THR A 98 -35.20 -7.05 -2.99
C THR A 98 -34.30 -5.91 -2.48
N ALA A 99 -34.74 -5.20 -1.44
CA ALA A 99 -33.94 -4.16 -0.80
C ALA A 99 -32.71 -4.75 -0.10
N ARG A 100 -32.90 -5.80 0.71
CA ARG A 100 -31.80 -6.52 1.36
C ARG A 100 -30.80 -7.09 0.37
N LEU A 101 -31.27 -7.68 -0.72
CA LEU A 101 -30.40 -8.16 -1.78
C LEU A 101 -29.53 -7.02 -2.34
N THR A 102 -30.15 -5.88 -2.63
CA THR A 102 -29.42 -4.75 -3.21
C THR A 102 -28.36 -4.24 -2.23
N ASP A 103 -28.68 -4.14 -0.95
CA ASP A 103 -27.72 -3.78 0.11
C ASP A 103 -26.58 -4.80 0.23
N ASP A 104 -26.88 -6.10 0.19
CA ASP A 104 -25.86 -7.15 0.28
C ASP A 104 -24.94 -7.15 -0.94
N LEU A 105 -25.48 -6.91 -2.14
CA LEU A 105 -24.71 -6.79 -3.37
C LEU A 105 -23.81 -5.54 -3.37
N GLU A 106 -24.30 -4.41 -2.84
CA GLU A 106 -23.53 -3.17 -2.73
C GLU A 106 -22.36 -3.37 -1.75
N ARG A 107 -22.60 -4.00 -0.59
CA ARG A 107 -21.53 -4.33 0.38
C ARG A 107 -20.46 -5.24 -0.22
N VAL A 108 -20.86 -6.23 -1.02
CA VAL A 108 -19.91 -7.11 -1.71
C VAL A 108 -19.10 -6.33 -2.74
N ARG A 109 -19.73 -5.43 -3.50
CA ARG A 109 -19.05 -4.56 -4.46
C ARG A 109 -18.03 -3.65 -3.77
N GLU A 110 -18.42 -2.96 -2.69
CA GLU A 110 -17.52 -2.11 -1.89
C GLU A 110 -16.33 -2.90 -1.31
N GLY A 111 -16.56 -4.15 -0.91
CA GLY A 111 -15.51 -5.04 -0.42
C GLY A 111 -14.51 -5.46 -1.51
N LEU A 112 -15.00 -5.73 -2.72
CA LEU A 112 -14.18 -6.25 -3.83
C LEU A 112 -13.52 -5.17 -4.69
N GLY A 113 -14.05 -3.95 -4.71
CA GLY A 113 -13.48 -2.81 -5.44
C GLY A 113 -12.26 -2.25 -4.73
N ASP A 114 -12.41 -1.05 -4.17
CA ASP A 114 -11.31 -0.31 -3.55
C ASP A 114 -10.64 -1.04 -2.36
N LYS A 115 -11.44 -1.67 -1.47
CA LYS A 115 -10.88 -2.31 -0.25
C LYS A 115 -9.95 -3.48 -0.56
N LEU A 116 -10.29 -4.30 -1.55
CA LEU A 116 -9.45 -5.44 -1.96
C LEU A 116 -8.15 -4.95 -2.62
N SER A 117 -8.24 -3.92 -3.46
CA SER A 117 -7.08 -3.27 -4.07
C SER A 117 -6.12 -2.74 -3.00
N LEU A 118 -6.64 -2.01 -2.01
CA LEU A 118 -5.85 -1.50 -0.89
C LEU A 118 -5.21 -2.64 -0.08
N PHE A 119 -5.96 -3.70 0.19
CA PHE A 119 -5.44 -4.86 0.92
C PHE A 119 -4.23 -5.49 0.22
N ILE A 120 -4.33 -5.72 -1.09
CA ILE A 120 -3.22 -6.27 -1.90
C ILE A 120 -2.04 -5.29 -1.93
N GLN A 121 -2.29 -3.99 -2.04
CA GLN A 121 -1.25 -2.96 -1.97
C GLN A 121 -0.51 -3.00 -0.63
N MET A 122 -1.23 -3.11 0.50
CA MET A 122 -0.60 -3.16 1.82
C MET A 122 0.20 -4.45 2.03
N VAL A 123 -0.31 -5.60 1.56
CA VAL A 123 0.42 -6.87 1.62
C VAL A 123 1.68 -6.84 0.76
N SER A 124 1.59 -6.32 -0.46
CA SER A 124 2.76 -6.19 -1.35
C SER A 124 3.79 -5.21 -0.79
N ALA A 125 3.37 -4.06 -0.24
CA ALA A 125 4.25 -3.11 0.42
C ALA A 125 4.93 -3.73 1.65
N PHE A 126 4.20 -4.52 2.42
CA PHE A 126 4.76 -5.28 3.54
C PHE A 126 5.86 -6.23 3.06
N VAL A 127 5.58 -7.09 2.08
CA VAL A 127 6.56 -8.06 1.55
C VAL A 127 7.78 -7.36 0.93
N ALA A 128 7.56 -6.32 0.13
CA ALA A 128 8.64 -5.54 -0.48
C ALA A 128 9.50 -4.82 0.58
N GLY A 129 8.87 -4.24 1.60
CA GLY A 129 9.55 -3.57 2.71
C GLY A 129 10.43 -4.53 3.51
N PHE A 130 9.92 -5.72 3.85
CA PHE A 130 10.72 -6.75 4.50
C PHE A 130 11.86 -7.25 3.61
N GLY A 131 11.61 -7.46 2.31
CA GLY A 131 12.62 -7.88 1.35
C GLY A 131 13.80 -6.90 1.26
N VAL A 132 13.51 -5.60 1.10
CA VAL A 132 14.54 -4.55 1.06
C VAL A 132 15.26 -4.41 2.40
N GLY A 133 14.54 -4.53 3.51
CA GLY A 133 15.13 -4.49 4.85
C GLY A 133 16.15 -5.61 5.07
N PHE A 134 15.77 -6.85 4.76
CA PHE A 134 16.67 -8.00 4.88
C PHE A 134 17.87 -7.94 3.93
N ALA A 135 17.71 -7.34 2.74
CA ALA A 135 18.79 -7.19 1.77
C ALA A 135 19.90 -6.23 2.23
N TYR A 136 19.57 -5.14 2.93
CA TYR A 136 20.57 -4.16 3.39
C TYR A 136 21.25 -4.57 4.69
N SER A 137 20.47 -4.98 5.70
CA SER A 137 21.03 -5.28 7.03
C SER A 137 20.11 -6.18 7.84
N TRP A 138 20.36 -7.48 7.78
CA TRP A 138 19.60 -8.51 8.51
C TRP A 138 19.46 -8.23 10.01
N SER A 139 20.51 -7.74 10.67
CA SER A 139 20.52 -7.51 12.13
C SER A 139 19.58 -6.39 12.57
N MET A 140 19.50 -5.28 11.83
CA MET A 140 18.59 -4.18 12.18
C MET A 140 17.13 -4.55 11.94
N THR A 141 16.85 -5.29 10.86
CA THR A 141 15.50 -5.71 10.50
C THR A 141 14.91 -6.69 11.52
N LEU A 142 15.71 -7.64 12.03
CA LEU A 142 15.29 -8.54 13.10
C LEU A 142 14.90 -7.80 14.38
N VAL A 143 15.69 -6.81 14.79
CA VAL A 143 15.37 -6.00 15.98
C VAL A 143 14.04 -5.26 15.79
N MET A 144 13.84 -4.64 14.63
CA MET A 144 12.57 -3.94 14.33
C MET A 144 11.38 -4.89 14.27
N MET A 145 11.58 -6.13 13.82
CA MET A 145 10.53 -7.15 13.78
C MET A 145 10.07 -7.56 15.18
N VAL A 146 10.93 -7.54 16.20
CA VAL A 146 10.53 -7.82 17.60
C VAL A 146 9.73 -6.64 18.19
N VAL A 147 10.08 -5.41 17.83
CA VAL A 147 9.42 -4.21 18.34
C VAL A 147 8.04 -4.00 17.71
N ALA A 148 7.86 -4.32 16.43
CA ALA A 148 6.60 -4.15 15.72
C ALA A 148 5.37 -4.83 16.39
N PRO A 149 5.39 -6.13 16.76
CA PRO A 149 4.26 -6.77 17.44
C PRO A 149 4.03 -6.22 18.85
N PHE A 150 5.07 -5.73 19.53
CA PHE A 150 4.93 -5.10 20.84
C PHE A 150 4.10 -3.81 20.75
N ILE A 151 4.38 -2.98 19.72
CA ILE A 151 3.59 -1.79 19.44
C ILE A 151 2.14 -2.16 19.11
N VAL A 152 1.93 -3.14 18.23
CA VAL A 152 0.58 -3.60 17.85
C VAL A 152 -0.19 -4.11 19.07
N TYR A 153 0.45 -4.88 19.95
CA TYR A 153 -0.17 -5.38 21.18
C TYR A 153 -0.60 -4.24 22.10
N SER A 154 0.29 -3.26 22.33
CA SER A 154 -0.01 -2.09 23.17
C SER A 154 -1.14 -1.22 22.60
N ALA A 155 -1.20 -1.06 21.27
CA ALA A 155 -2.26 -0.32 20.60
C ALA A 155 -3.61 -1.04 20.68
N ASN A 156 -3.63 -2.37 20.48
CA ASN A 156 -4.84 -3.18 20.64
C ASN A 156 -5.36 -3.13 22.07
N TRP A 157 -4.47 -3.21 23.06
CA TRP A 157 -4.82 -3.08 24.47
C TRP A 157 -5.51 -1.74 24.76
N MET A 158 -4.93 -0.64 24.27
CA MET A 158 -5.50 0.71 24.43
C MET A 158 -6.85 0.85 23.70
N SER A 159 -6.97 0.33 22.48
CA SER A 159 -8.22 0.34 21.71
C SER A 159 -9.35 -0.41 22.42
N ARG A 160 -9.06 -1.56 23.03
CA ARG A 160 -10.05 -2.31 23.82
C ARG A 160 -10.53 -1.54 25.03
N ILE A 161 -9.64 -0.85 25.75
CA ILE A 161 -10.03 -0.04 26.92
C ILE A 161 -10.96 1.12 26.50
N ILE A 162 -10.66 1.77 25.38
CA ILE A 162 -11.47 2.88 24.86
C ILE A 162 -12.84 2.38 24.40
N ALA A 163 -12.91 1.26 23.68
CA ALA A 163 -14.18 0.69 23.19
C ALA A 163 -15.08 0.14 24.30
N THR A 164 -14.55 -0.07 25.50
CA THR A 164 -15.31 -0.54 26.67
C THR A 164 -15.92 0.63 27.47
N ARG A 165 -15.68 1.89 27.07
CA ARG A 165 -16.35 3.07 27.61
C ARG A 165 -17.41 3.59 26.66
#